data_AF-A0A1I8BGV1-F1
#
_entry.id   AF-A0A1I8BGV1-F1
#
_cell.length_a   1.000
_cell.length_b   1.000
_cell.length_c   1.000
_cell.angle_alpha   90.00
_cell.angle_beta   90.00
_cell.angle_gamma   90.00
#
_symmetry.space_group_name_H-M   'P 1'
#
loop_
_entity.id
_entity.type
_entity.pdbx_description
1 polymer ?
#
loop_
_entity_poly.entity_id
_entity_poly.type
_entity_poly.pdbx_seq_one_letter_code
_entity_poly.pdbx_strand_id
1 'polypeptide(L)'
;MQYRTNFPVVGADRTNNYAESAHRKLQRAFSCSHPTLWKFIDTLRTEQRARDADMALFIAGHNPPQKARKYRDADQRILALVQTYQPLNRGNPYQFDLNQVFHDQPIIDFLSGISHNYEMDP
;
A
#
# COMPACT_ATOMS: atom_id res chain seq x y z
N MET A 1 -3.37 7.74 -33.79
CA MET A 1 -3.80 7.95 -32.39
C MET A 1 -3.25 6.79 -31.57
N GLN A 2 -2.19 7.01 -30.80
CA GLN A 2 -1.60 5.98 -29.95
C GLN A 2 -2.13 6.17 -28.54
N TYR A 3 -2.82 5.16 -28.01
CA TYR A 3 -3.21 5.10 -26.62
C TYR A 3 -1.95 4.90 -25.78
N ARG A 4 -1.53 5.96 -25.10
CA ARG A 4 -0.46 5.92 -24.10
C ARG A 4 -0.99 5.11 -22.93
N THR A 5 -0.68 3.81 -22.89
CA THR A 5 -0.78 3.01 -21.68
C THR A 5 0.26 3.56 -20.72
N ASN A 6 -0.15 4.47 -19.84
CA ASN A 6 0.63 4.81 -18.66
C ASN A 6 0.67 3.55 -17.79
N PHE A 7 1.62 2.65 -18.05
CA PHE A 7 2.02 1.68 -17.04
C PHE A 7 2.44 2.50 -15.81
N PRO A 8 1.79 2.34 -14.65
CA PRO A 8 2.23 3.03 -13.45
C PRO A 8 3.71 2.70 -13.24
N VAL A 9 4.53 3.75 -13.06
CA VAL A 9 5.95 3.58 -12.75
C VAL A 9 6.01 2.76 -11.47
N VAL A 10 6.48 1.51 -11.59
CA VAL A 10 6.55 0.56 -10.48
C VAL A 10 7.26 1.24 -9.30
N GLY A 11 6.51 1.58 -8.25
CA GLY A 11 7.02 2.22 -7.04
C GLY A 11 6.67 3.71 -6.83
N ALA A 12 6.20 4.45 -7.84
CA ALA A 12 5.85 5.87 -7.67
C ALA A 12 4.66 6.07 -6.71
N ASP A 13 3.66 5.18 -6.80
CA ASP A 13 2.49 5.18 -5.91
C ASP A 13 2.86 4.84 -4.45
N ARG A 14 3.99 4.15 -4.25
CA ARG A 14 4.46 3.71 -2.92
C ARG A 14 5.02 4.89 -2.13
N THR A 15 5.84 5.74 -2.77
CA THR A 15 6.45 6.92 -2.11
C THR A 15 5.39 7.89 -1.59
N ASN A 16 4.33 8.13 -2.37
CA ASN A 16 3.23 9.00 -1.94
C ASN A 16 2.48 8.40 -0.74
N ASN A 17 2.16 7.10 -0.77
CA ASN A 17 1.49 6.43 0.35
C ASN A 17 2.31 6.49 1.66
N TYR A 18 3.64 6.37 1.56
CA TYR A 18 4.51 6.55 2.72
C TYR A 18 4.50 8.00 3.23
N ALA A 19 4.60 8.98 2.35
CA ALA A 19 4.53 10.40 2.71
C ALA A 19 3.19 10.75 3.39
N GLU A 20 2.08 10.29 2.82
CA GLU A 20 0.75 10.45 3.41
C GLU A 20 0.63 9.74 4.77
N SER A 21 1.16 8.52 4.90
CA SER A 21 1.14 7.78 6.16
C SER A 21 1.93 8.52 7.25
N ALA A 22 3.12 9.02 6.90
CA ALA A 22 3.94 9.84 7.78
C ALA A 22 3.22 11.12 8.20
N HIS A 23 2.59 11.82 7.24
CA HIS A 23 1.78 13.01 7.53
C HIS A 23 0.61 12.68 8.46
N ARG A 24 -0.17 11.61 8.20
CA ARG A 24 -1.27 11.17 9.06
C ARG A 24 -0.80 10.81 10.47
N LYS A 25 0.36 10.18 10.60
CA LYS A 25 0.96 9.86 11.90
C LYS A 25 1.31 11.13 12.68
N LEU A 26 1.97 12.08 12.03
CA LEU A 26 2.34 13.36 12.63
C LEU A 26 1.10 14.17 13.06
N GLN A 27 0.06 14.22 12.22
CA GLN A 27 -1.20 14.88 12.57
C GLN A 27 -1.87 14.26 13.81
N ARG A 28 -1.83 12.93 13.94
CA ARG A 28 -2.32 12.24 15.15
C ARG A 28 -1.50 12.62 16.39
N ALA A 29 -0.17 12.77 16.25
CA ALA A 29 0.71 13.15 17.35
C ALA A 29 0.37 14.55 17.91
N PHE A 30 -0.05 15.50 17.07
CA PHE A 30 -0.49 16.81 17.55
C PHE A 30 -1.84 16.76 18.29
N SER A 31 -2.73 15.84 17.94
CA SER A 31 -4.06 15.63 18.54
C SER A 31 -4.95 16.90 18.57
N CYS A 32 -4.62 17.95 17.82
CA CYS A 32 -5.37 19.20 17.73
C CYS A 32 -5.13 19.89 16.39
N SER A 33 -6.10 20.70 15.93
CA SER A 33 -6.03 21.42 14.65
C SER A 33 -5.03 22.58 14.66
N HIS A 34 -4.88 23.26 15.81
CA HIS A 34 -4.03 24.44 15.94
C HIS A 34 -3.21 24.38 17.24
N PRO A 35 -2.06 23.69 17.24
CA PRO A 35 -1.16 23.66 18.39
C PRO A 35 -0.55 25.05 18.64
N THR A 36 -0.26 25.36 19.90
CA THR A 36 0.60 26.50 20.23
C THR A 36 2.00 26.27 19.68
N LEU A 37 2.77 27.33 19.45
CA LEU A 37 4.15 27.21 18.94
C LEU A 37 5.02 26.28 19.81
N TRP A 38 4.88 26.37 21.13
CA TRP A 38 5.60 25.52 22.07
C TRP A 38 5.21 24.04 21.92
N LYS A 39 3.91 23.74 21.94
CA LYS A 39 3.41 22.37 21.75
C LYS A 39 3.83 21.83 20.38
N PHE A 40 3.81 22.68 19.35
CA PHE A 40 4.26 22.32 18.02
C PHE A 40 5.73 21.88 18.00
N ILE A 41 6.62 22.67 18.58
CA ILE A 41 8.06 22.37 18.67
C ILE A 41 8.31 21.10 19.50
N ASP A 42 7.65 20.95 20.63
CA ASP A 42 7.87 19.80 21.52
C ASP A 42 7.38 18.48 20.91
N THR A 43 6.22 18.49 20.25
CA THR A 43 5.75 17.32 19.50
C THR A 43 6.70 16.98 18.35
N LEU A 44 7.20 17.97 17.59
CA LEU A 44 8.18 17.71 16.52
C LEU A 44 9.47 17.08 17.05
N ARG A 45 10.02 17.59 18.15
CA ARG A 45 11.21 17.01 18.80
C ARG A 45 10.97 15.57 19.22
N THR A 46 9.79 15.28 19.76
CA THR A 46 9.42 13.94 20.21
C THR A 46 9.30 12.97 19.04
N GLU A 47 8.59 13.36 17.97
CA GLU A 47 8.46 12.54 16.76
C GLU A 47 9.81 12.31 16.07
N GLN A 48 10.66 13.34 15.99
CA GLN A 48 12.00 13.22 15.43
C GLN A 48 12.84 12.21 16.21
N ARG A 49 12.89 12.30 17.54
CA ARG A 49 13.61 11.33 18.39
C ARG A 49 13.13 9.90 18.17
N ALA A 50 11.82 9.71 18.02
CA ALA A 50 11.25 8.40 17.74
C ALA A 50 11.66 7.87 16.35
N ARG A 51 11.71 8.73 15.33
CA ARG A 51 12.21 8.36 13.99
C ARG A 51 13.70 8.02 14.02
N ASP A 52 14.51 8.81 14.73
CA ASP A 52 15.96 8.58 14.85
C ASP A 52 16.26 7.26 15.56
N ALA A 53 15.45 6.90 16.58
CA ALA A 53 15.55 5.60 17.25
C ALA A 53 15.21 4.44 16.29
N ASP A 54 14.11 4.54 15.53
CA ASP A 54 13.77 3.53 14.51
C ASP A 54 14.89 3.39 13.46
N MET A 55 15.46 4.51 13.02
CA MET A 55 16.58 4.54 12.07
C MET A 55 17.84 3.89 12.65
N ALA A 56 18.16 4.16 13.92
CA ALA A 56 19.31 3.55 14.58
C ALA A 56 19.17 2.03 14.71
N LEU A 57 17.97 1.53 15.04
CA LEU A 57 17.67 0.10 15.06
C LEU A 57 17.85 -0.52 13.66
N PHE A 58 17.36 0.15 12.62
CA PHE A 58 17.52 -0.28 11.24
C PHE A 58 19.01 -0.34 10.83
N ILE A 59 19.79 0.69 11.13
CA ILE A 59 21.24 0.73 10.86
C ILE A 59 21.97 -0.40 11.61
N ALA A 60 21.53 -0.72 12.82
CA ALA A 60 22.07 -1.83 13.61
C ALA A 60 21.66 -3.22 13.11
N GLY A 61 20.86 -3.30 12.02
CA GLY A 61 20.42 -4.55 11.42
C GLY A 61 19.25 -5.22 12.15
N HIS A 62 18.54 -4.48 13.02
CA HIS A 62 17.30 -4.99 13.58
C HIS A 62 16.20 -4.98 12.52
N ASN A 63 15.46 -6.08 12.45
CA ASN A 63 14.28 -6.16 11.60
C ASN A 63 13.22 -5.15 12.04
N PRO A 64 12.47 -4.56 11.09
CA PRO A 64 11.38 -3.66 11.42
C PRO A 64 10.31 -4.37 12.28
N PRO A 65 9.50 -3.60 13.03
CA PRO A 65 8.39 -4.17 13.77
C PRO A 65 7.48 -4.97 12.84
N GLN A 66 7.21 -6.23 13.20
CA GLN A 66 6.36 -7.08 12.39
C GLN A 66 4.96 -6.49 12.24
N LYS A 67 4.42 -6.59 11.02
CA LYS A 67 3.04 -6.20 10.73
C LYS A 67 2.07 -6.92 11.66
N ALA A 68 1.11 -6.18 12.22
CA ALA A 68 0.14 -6.77 13.15
C ALA A 68 -0.66 -7.89 12.48
N ARG A 69 -0.92 -8.97 13.22
CA ARG A 69 -1.54 -10.21 12.73
C ARG A 69 -2.80 -9.97 11.89
N LYS A 70 -3.71 -9.09 12.34
CA LYS A 70 -4.95 -8.78 11.61
C LYS A 70 -4.73 -8.33 10.16
N TYR A 71 -3.63 -7.63 9.90
CA TYR A 71 -3.30 -7.18 8.56
C TYR A 71 -2.65 -8.30 7.76
N ARG A 72 -1.75 -9.10 8.36
CA ARG A 72 -1.18 -10.30 7.73
C ARG A 72 -2.28 -11.28 7.29
N ASP A 73 -3.23 -11.55 8.18
CA ASP A 73 -4.38 -12.42 7.92
C ASP A 73 -5.32 -11.84 6.85
N ALA A 74 -5.44 -10.51 6.76
CA ALA A 74 -6.19 -9.85 5.69
C ALA A 74 -5.48 -9.98 4.34
N ASP A 75 -4.17 -9.74 4.29
CA ASP A 75 -3.38 -9.87 3.07
C ASP A 75 -3.40 -11.29 2.54
N GLN A 76 -3.22 -12.30 3.41
CA GLN A 76 -3.29 -13.71 3.03
C GLN A 76 -4.64 -14.07 2.40
N ARG A 77 -5.74 -13.52 2.92
CA ARG A 77 -7.08 -13.71 2.34
C ARG A 77 -7.19 -13.05 0.97
N ILE A 78 -6.66 -11.85 0.79
CA ILE A 78 -6.65 -11.16 -0.51
C ILE A 78 -5.82 -11.95 -1.52
N LEU A 79 -4.61 -12.39 -1.13
CA LEU A 79 -3.74 -13.20 -1.98
C LEU A 79 -4.42 -14.50 -2.41
N ALA A 80 -5.05 -15.21 -1.47
CA ALA A 80 -5.79 -16.44 -1.78
C ALA A 80 -6.96 -16.18 -2.74
N LEU A 81 -7.72 -15.09 -2.55
CA LEU A 81 -8.80 -14.71 -3.46
C LEU A 81 -8.26 -14.41 -4.86
N VAL A 82 -7.17 -13.65 -4.97
CA VAL A 82 -6.51 -13.34 -6.26
C VAL A 82 -6.04 -14.62 -6.96
N GLN A 83 -5.40 -15.52 -6.22
CA GLN A 83 -4.87 -16.78 -6.79
C GLN A 83 -5.97 -17.75 -7.23
N THR A 84 -7.11 -17.76 -6.54
CA THR A 84 -8.23 -18.66 -6.82
C THR A 84 -9.29 -18.04 -7.73
N TYR A 85 -9.16 -16.76 -8.08
CA TYR A 85 -10.14 -16.06 -8.90
C TYR A 85 -10.20 -16.64 -10.31
N GLN A 86 -11.38 -17.12 -10.69
CA GLN A 86 -11.70 -17.50 -12.05
C GLN A 86 -12.71 -16.49 -12.60
N PRO A 87 -12.36 -15.70 -13.64
CA PRO A 87 -13.32 -14.80 -14.24
C PRO A 87 -14.49 -15.61 -14.81
N LEU A 88 -15.72 -15.18 -14.52
CA LEU A 88 -16.94 -15.77 -15.09
C LEU A 88 -17.08 -15.32 -16.53
N ASN A 89 -16.23 -15.89 -17.38
CA ASN A 89 -16.29 -15.73 -18.81
C ASN A 89 -16.32 -17.10 -19.48
N ARG A 90 -17.43 -17.83 -19.26
CA ARG A 90 -17.77 -18.97 -20.12
C ARG A 90 -18.52 -18.45 -21.34
N GLY A 91 -17.85 -17.67 -22.18
CA GLY A 91 -18.27 -17.53 -23.57
C GLY A 91 -18.23 -18.91 -24.23
N ASN A 92 -19.18 -19.19 -25.12
CA ASN A 92 -19.14 -20.39 -25.95
C ASN A 92 -17.80 -20.40 -26.70
N PRO A 93 -16.94 -21.43 -26.57
CA PRO A 93 -15.63 -21.47 -27.24
C PRO A 93 -15.73 -21.43 -28.77
N TYR A 94 -16.92 -21.60 -29.33
CA TYR A 94 -17.21 -21.50 -30.76
C TYR A 94 -17.81 -20.14 -31.20
N GLN A 95 -17.93 -19.16 -30.31
CA GLN A 95 -18.54 -17.87 -30.62
C GLN A 95 -17.63 -16.71 -30.21
N PHE A 96 -17.01 -16.08 -31.21
CA PHE A 96 -16.18 -14.90 -31.05
C PHE A 96 -17.08 -13.65 -30.98
N ASP A 97 -17.34 -13.16 -29.77
CA ASP A 97 -18.05 -11.91 -29.55
C ASP A 97 -17.05 -10.77 -29.40
N LEU A 98 -16.94 -9.92 -30.43
CA LEU A 98 -16.06 -8.75 -30.47
C LEU A 98 -16.39 -7.69 -29.41
N ASN A 99 -17.54 -7.79 -28.73
CA ASN A 99 -17.97 -6.89 -27.67
C ASN A 99 -17.80 -7.47 -26.26
N GLN A 100 -17.40 -8.74 -26.13
CA GLN A 100 -17.06 -9.35 -24.83
C GLN A 100 -15.60 -9.08 -24.47
N VAL A 101 -15.28 -7.79 -24.30
CA VAL A 101 -14.03 -7.38 -23.68
C VAL A 101 -14.21 -7.54 -22.17
N PHE A 102 -13.75 -8.67 -21.63
CA PHE A 102 -13.73 -8.88 -20.19
C PHE A 102 -12.65 -8.02 -19.57
N HIS A 103 -13.08 -6.91 -18.95
CA HIS A 103 -12.26 -6.02 -18.15
C HIS A 103 -12.18 -6.50 -16.69
N ASP A 104 -11.90 -7.78 -16.43
CA ASP A 104 -11.69 -8.30 -15.06
C ASP A 104 -10.22 -8.15 -14.62
N GLN A 105 -9.32 -7.87 -15.56
CA GLN A 105 -7.90 -7.60 -15.30
C GLN A 105 -7.65 -6.42 -14.34
N PRO A 106 -8.34 -5.25 -14.42
CA PRO A 106 -7.99 -4.08 -13.61
C PRO A 106 -8.16 -4.30 -12.10
N ILE A 107 -9.20 -5.03 -11.69
CA ILE A 107 -9.45 -5.28 -10.26
C ILE A 107 -8.51 -6.36 -9.71
N ILE A 108 -8.18 -7.37 -10.51
CA ILE A 108 -7.20 -8.39 -10.11
C ILE A 108 -5.78 -7.82 -10.11
N ASP A 109 -5.43 -6.95 -11.06
CA ASP A 109 -4.17 -6.20 -11.08
C ASP A 109 -4.06 -5.23 -9.90
N PHE A 110 -5.17 -4.59 -9.53
CA PHE A 110 -5.25 -3.74 -8.34
C PHE A 110 -5.07 -4.55 -7.05
N LEU A 111 -5.78 -5.68 -6.91
CA LEU A 111 -5.68 -6.55 -5.75
C LEU A 111 -4.33 -7.27 -5.67
N SER A 112 -3.74 -7.64 -6.79
CA SER A 112 -2.40 -8.21 -6.87
C SER A 112 -1.33 -7.17 -6.55
N GLY A 113 -1.53 -5.90 -6.93
CA GLY A 113 -0.70 -4.77 -6.51
C GLY A 113 -0.81 -4.48 -5.01
N ILE A 114 -2.01 -4.58 -4.42
CA ILE A 114 -2.18 -4.53 -2.96
C ILE A 114 -1.45 -5.71 -2.31
N SER A 115 -1.57 -6.91 -2.88
CA SER A 115 -0.96 -8.13 -2.36
C SER A 115 0.56 -8.17 -2.51
N HIS A 116 1.16 -7.65 -3.58
CA HIS A 116 2.62 -7.57 -3.77
C HIS A 116 3.29 -6.57 -2.84
N ASN A 117 2.53 -5.76 -2.08
CA ASN A 117 3.08 -5.05 -0.94
C ASN A 117 3.51 -5.98 0.22
N TYR A 118 3.26 -7.30 0.12
CA TYR A 118 3.58 -8.33 1.10
C TYR A 118 5.04 -8.83 1.05
N GLU A 119 5.67 -8.90 -0.13
CA GLU A 119 6.97 -9.58 -0.31
C GLU A 119 8.20 -8.78 0.19
N MET A 120 7.98 -7.60 0.77
CA MET A 120 9.04 -6.67 1.20
C MET A 120 9.08 -6.41 2.71
N ASP A 121 8.32 -7.15 3.52
CA ASP A 121 8.52 -7.23 4.98
C ASP A 121 9.40 -8.47 5.26
N PRO A 122 10.74 -8.35 5.35
CA PRO A 122 11.62 -9.45 5.74
C PRO A 122 11.34 -9.95 7.18
#